data_AF-A0AAV4MF54-F1
#
_entry.id   AF-A0AAV4MF54-F1
#
_cell.length_a   1.000
_cell.length_b   1.000
_cell.length_c   1.000
_cell.angle_alpha   90.00
_cell.angle_beta   90.00
_cell.angle_gamma   90.00
#
_symmetry.space_group_name_H-M   'P 1'
#
loop_
_entity.id
_entity.type
_entity.pdbx_description
1 polymer ?
#
loop_
_entity_poly.entity_id
_entity_poly.type
_entity_poly.pdbx_seq_one_letter_code
_entity_poly.pdbx_strand_id
1 'polypeptide(L)'
;MGRTFRSITCTQTPSQVITKAPAEEYEEEDLIETTTIDEVQDIIDKLKNHQASGPGEISPELIKDGERKLTRVIYEIIILIWESETVPKEWNFGILCPVQKKEMP
;
A
#
# COMPACT_ATOMS: atom_id res chain seq x y z
N MET A 1 -38.79 8.50 -19.10
CA MET A 1 -38.33 7.34 -18.32
C MET A 1 -37.13 7.77 -17.48
N GLY A 2 -37.27 7.75 -16.16
CA GLY A 2 -36.20 7.64 -15.14
C GLY A 2 -35.09 8.69 -15.08
N ARG A 3 -35.27 9.75 -14.28
CA ARG A 3 -34.19 10.56 -13.69
C ARG A 3 -33.87 10.04 -12.28
N THR A 4 -32.68 10.44 -11.81
CA THR A 4 -32.16 10.50 -10.42
C THR A 4 -31.59 9.24 -9.78
N PHE A 5 -30.26 9.25 -9.64
CA PHE A 5 -29.54 8.62 -8.52
C PHE A 5 -29.25 9.74 -7.50
N ARG A 6 -30.13 9.89 -6.52
CA ARG A 6 -29.87 10.66 -5.28
C ARG A 6 -29.81 9.64 -4.15
N SER A 7 -28.60 9.31 -3.71
CA SER A 7 -28.37 8.69 -2.41
C SER A 7 -27.25 9.44 -1.71
N ILE A 8 -27.58 10.56 -1.06
CA ILE A 8 -27.52 10.74 0.41
C ILE A 8 -26.28 10.14 1.07
N THR A 9 -25.18 10.89 1.03
CA THR A 9 -24.34 11.08 2.22
C THR A 9 -23.99 12.56 2.36
N CYS A 10 -25.02 13.35 2.64
CA CYS A 10 -24.84 14.57 3.42
C CYS A 10 -25.38 14.26 4.82
N THR A 11 -24.53 13.73 5.70
CA THR A 11 -24.76 13.86 7.14
C THR A 11 -23.81 14.92 7.65
N GLN A 12 -24.43 16.06 7.87
CA GLN A 12 -23.91 17.23 8.55
C GLN A 12 -23.40 16.87 9.94
N THR A 13 -22.22 17.39 10.27
CA THR A 13 -21.62 17.48 11.61
C THR A 13 -22.58 18.09 12.64
N PRO A 14 -22.42 17.73 13.91
CA PRO A 14 -22.45 18.73 14.96
C PRO A 14 -21.14 18.75 15.75
N SER A 15 -20.52 19.92 15.72
CA SER A 15 -19.53 20.40 16.69
C SER A 15 -19.90 19.98 18.11
N GLN A 16 -18.99 19.30 18.82
CA GLN A 16 -19.08 19.13 20.27
C GLN A 16 -17.69 19.31 20.90
N VAL A 17 -17.57 20.50 21.50
CA VAL A 17 -16.89 20.86 22.77
C VAL A 17 -15.40 20.55 22.94
N ILE A 18 -14.63 21.64 22.95
CA ILE A 18 -13.34 21.77 23.64
C ILE A 18 -13.54 21.44 25.12
N THR A 19 -12.84 20.42 25.61
CA THR A 19 -12.52 20.28 27.03
C THR A 19 -11.03 19.96 27.13
N LYS A 20 -10.29 20.79 27.86
CA LYS A 20 -8.84 20.72 28.02
C LYS A 20 -8.46 19.89 29.25
N ALA A 21 -7.25 19.31 29.18
CA ALA A 21 -6.34 18.83 30.24
C ALA A 21 -6.43 17.35 30.66
N PRO A 22 -5.32 16.75 31.17
CA PRO A 22 -3.91 17.19 31.18
C PRO A 22 -3.01 16.36 30.26
N ALA A 23 -1.80 16.87 30.01
CA ALA A 23 -0.75 16.21 29.23
C ALA A 23 -0.38 14.86 29.87
N GLU A 24 -0.78 13.77 29.22
CA GLU A 24 -0.11 12.50 29.36
C GLU A 24 1.13 12.59 28.48
N GLU A 25 2.29 12.52 29.15
CA GLU A 25 3.59 12.30 28.55
C GLU A 25 3.54 10.95 27.84
N TYR A 26 3.30 11.01 26.52
CA TYR A 26 3.51 9.86 25.66
C TYR A 26 5.01 9.69 25.57
N GLU A 27 5.56 8.68 26.24
CA GLU A 27 6.91 8.25 25.94
C GLU A 27 6.92 7.79 24.47
N GLU A 28 7.41 8.66 23.59
CA GLU A 28 7.82 8.33 22.22
C GLU A 28 8.98 7.34 22.31
N GLU A 29 8.67 6.08 22.56
CA GLU A 29 9.57 4.98 22.25
C GLU A 29 9.57 4.80 20.73
N ASP A 30 10.20 5.75 20.02
CA ASP A 30 10.57 5.70 18.61
C ASP A 30 11.59 4.58 18.38
N LEU A 31 11.13 3.34 18.50
CA LEU A 31 11.79 2.18 17.91
C LEU A 31 11.11 1.93 16.57
N ILE A 32 11.29 2.87 15.64
CA ILE A 32 11.18 2.54 14.22
C ILE A 32 12.38 1.65 13.94
N GLU A 33 12.22 0.35 14.17
CA GLU A 33 13.18 -0.67 13.79
C GLU A 33 13.47 -0.43 12.30
N THR A 34 14.67 0.08 12.02
CA THR A 34 15.06 0.46 10.67
C THR A 34 14.89 -0.76 9.79
N THR A 35 14.00 -0.70 8.81
CA THR A 35 13.80 -1.82 7.89
C THR A 35 15.17 -2.24 7.37
N THR A 36 15.49 -3.53 7.49
CA THR A 36 16.77 -4.07 7.05
C THR A 36 16.64 -4.62 5.63
N ILE A 37 17.75 -4.67 4.90
CA ILE A 37 17.76 -5.23 3.53
C ILE A 37 17.33 -6.71 3.57
N ASP A 38 17.68 -7.44 4.63
CA ASP A 38 17.33 -8.85 4.79
C ASP A 38 15.82 -9.03 5.00
N GLU A 39 15.16 -8.15 5.75
CA GLU A 39 13.69 -8.16 5.86
C GLU A 39 13.01 -7.91 4.51
N VAL A 40 13.52 -6.98 3.71
CA VAL A 40 12.99 -6.75 2.36
C VAL A 40 13.17 -8.01 1.50
N GLN A 41 14.30 -8.69 1.61
CA GLN A 41 14.52 -9.96 0.91
C GLN A 41 13.52 -11.03 1.36
N ASP A 42 13.31 -11.20 2.67
CA ASP A 42 12.33 -12.13 3.21
C ASP A 42 10.90 -11.85 2.71
N ILE A 43 10.55 -10.57 2.56
CA ILE A 43 9.25 -10.14 2.02
C ILE A 43 9.15 -10.49 0.53
N ILE A 44 10.22 -10.23 -0.24
CA ILE A 44 10.29 -10.58 -1.67
C ILE A 44 10.08 -12.09 -1.86
N ASP A 45 10.75 -12.91 -1.04
CA ASP A 45 10.64 -14.37 -1.13
C ASP A 45 9.23 -14.87 -0.82
N LYS A 46 8.52 -14.19 0.09
CA LYS A 46 7.12 -14.46 0.47
C LYS A 46 6.08 -14.01 -0.56
N LEU A 47 6.46 -13.26 -1.61
CA LEU A 47 5.52 -12.85 -2.66
C LEU A 47 4.86 -14.06 -3.33
N LYS A 48 3.59 -13.97 -3.72
CA LYS A 48 2.90 -15.06 -4.42
C LYS A 48 3.28 -15.07 -5.90
N ASN A 49 3.68 -16.23 -6.42
CA ASN A 49 3.97 -16.41 -7.84
C ASN A 49 2.66 -16.38 -8.66
N HIS A 50 2.77 -16.16 -9.98
CA HIS A 50 1.65 -16.12 -10.92
C HIS A 50 0.57 -15.07 -10.60
N GLN A 51 0.91 -14.02 -9.84
CA GLN A 51 0.06 -12.83 -9.76
C GLN A 51 0.13 -12.06 -11.08
N ALA A 52 -0.97 -11.43 -11.46
CA ALA A 52 -1.00 -10.54 -12.61
C ALA A 52 0.01 -9.42 -12.41
N SER A 53 0.80 -9.14 -13.45
CA SER A 53 1.70 -8.00 -13.41
C SER A 53 0.91 -6.69 -13.31
N GLY A 54 1.43 -5.75 -12.52
CA GLY A 54 0.92 -4.39 -12.48
C GLY A 54 1.21 -3.59 -13.76
N PRO A 55 0.89 -2.29 -13.78
CA PRO A 55 1.09 -1.40 -14.93
C PRO A 55 2.53 -1.35 -15.47
N GLY A 56 3.51 -1.66 -14.63
CA GLY A 56 4.93 -1.69 -15.02
C GLY A 56 5.38 -2.97 -15.71
N GLU A 57 4.50 -3.96 -15.92
CA GLU A 57 4.83 -5.26 -16.53
C GLU A 57 5.89 -6.09 -15.75
N ILE A 58 6.15 -5.73 -14.49
CA ILE A 58 7.03 -6.45 -13.58
C ILE A 58 6.22 -7.50 -12.79
N SER A 59 6.39 -8.77 -13.17
CA SER A 59 5.85 -9.93 -12.45
C SER A 59 6.59 -10.18 -11.13
N PRO A 60 5.94 -10.72 -10.09
CA PRO A 60 6.60 -11.07 -8.83
C PRO A 60 7.73 -12.09 -9.02
N GLU A 61 7.63 -12.95 -10.04
CA GLU A 61 8.68 -13.91 -10.42
C GLU A 61 9.96 -13.20 -10.84
N LEU A 62 9.85 -12.08 -11.58
CA LEU A 62 11.01 -11.27 -11.98
C LEU A 62 11.65 -10.55 -10.79
N ILE A 63 10.85 -10.19 -9.79
CA ILE A 63 11.35 -9.55 -8.57
C ILE A 63 12.16 -10.55 -7.74
N LYS A 64 11.68 -11.80 -7.64
CA LYS A 64 12.37 -12.88 -6.93
C LYS A 64 13.64 -13.36 -7.64
N ASP A 65 13.62 -13.42 -8.97
CA ASP A 65 14.78 -13.82 -9.78
C ASP A 65 15.79 -12.67 -9.96
N GLY A 66 15.42 -11.46 -9.52
CA GLY A 66 16.29 -10.30 -9.58
C GLY A 66 17.57 -10.45 -8.75
N GLU A 67 18.67 -9.90 -9.25
CA GLU A 67 19.92 -9.81 -8.49
C GLU A 67 19.73 -8.97 -7.21
N ARG A 68 20.65 -9.12 -6.24
CA ARG A 68 20.75 -8.29 -5.02
C ARG A 68 20.65 -6.77 -5.26
N LYS A 69 20.99 -6.30 -6.47
CA LYS A 69 20.84 -4.90 -6.88
C LYS A 69 19.37 -4.48 -6.91
N LEU A 70 18.46 -5.35 -7.36
CA LEU A 70 17.03 -5.07 -7.41
C LEU A 70 16.46 -4.95 -5.99
N THR A 71 16.80 -5.88 -5.09
CA THR A 71 16.45 -5.80 -3.66
C THR A 71 16.91 -4.49 -3.04
N ARG A 72 18.13 -4.05 -3.37
CA ARG A 72 18.67 -2.78 -2.89
C ARG A 72 17.89 -1.57 -3.41
N VAL A 73 17.50 -1.56 -4.69
CA VAL A 73 16.69 -0.47 -5.25
C VAL A 73 15.32 -0.42 -4.59
N ILE A 74 14.69 -1.57 -4.36
CA ILE A 74 13.40 -1.66 -3.65
C ILE A 74 13.56 -1.13 -2.22
N TYR A 75 14.63 -1.50 -1.53
CA TYR A 75 14.95 -1.01 -0.20
C TYR A 75 15.12 0.52 -0.16
N GLU A 76 15.89 1.08 -1.10
CA GLU A 76 16.09 2.53 -1.22
C GLU A 76 14.76 3.27 -1.48
N ILE A 77 13.85 2.69 -2.29
CA ILE A 77 12.51 3.25 -2.50
C ILE A 77 11.68 3.22 -1.20
N ILE A 78 11.73 2.12 -0.44
CA ILE A 78 10.99 2.00 0.83
C ILE A 78 11.48 3.06 1.83
N ILE A 79 12.79 3.23 1.98
CA ILE A 79 13.36 4.28 2.82
C ILE A 79 12.90 5.65 2.36
N LEU A 80 12.97 5.92 1.05
CA LEU A 80 12.57 7.21 0.50
C LEU A 80 11.09 7.53 0.76
N ILE A 81 10.20 6.53 0.68
CA ILE A 81 8.79 6.70 1.03
C ILE A 81 8.62 6.97 2.52
N TRP A 82 9.41 6.29 3.37
CA TRP A 82 9.39 6.49 4.81
C TRP A 82 9.86 7.89 5.21
N GLU A 83 10.96 8.36 4.64
CA GLU A 83 11.52 9.69 4.91
C GLU A 83 10.66 10.84 4.36
N SER A 84 10.04 10.65 3.19
CA SER A 84 9.22 11.68 2.55
C SER A 84 7.75 11.65 2.98
N GLU A 85 7.33 10.61 3.72
CA GLU A 85 5.94 10.30 4.05
C GLU A 85 4.98 10.40 2.86
N THR A 86 5.49 10.23 1.63
CA THR A 86 4.76 10.49 0.39
C THR A 86 4.74 9.25 -0.47
N VAL A 87 3.54 8.73 -0.72
CA VAL A 87 3.33 7.57 -1.61
C VAL A 87 3.12 8.04 -3.05
N PRO A 88 3.71 7.38 -4.05
CA PRO A 88 3.47 7.71 -5.47
C PRO A 88 1.99 7.67 -5.82
N LYS A 89 1.51 8.64 -6.60
CA LYS A 89 0.10 8.72 -7.02
C LYS A 89 -0.28 7.53 -7.89
N GLU A 90 0.68 7.00 -8.63
CA GLU A 90 0.57 5.85 -9.50
C GLU A 90 0.11 4.60 -8.73
N TRP A 91 0.46 4.48 -7.44
CA TRP A 91 0.04 3.36 -6.59
C TRP A 91 -1.44 3.41 -6.22
N ASN A 92 -2.11 4.56 -6.44
CA ASN A 92 -3.56 4.68 -6.26
C ASN A 92 -4.35 4.01 -7.41
N PHE A 93 -3.70 3.77 -8.55
CA PHE A 93 -4.34 3.20 -9.73
C PHE A 93 -4.04 1.70 -9.87
N GLY A 94 -5.07 0.89 -10.10
CA GLY A 94 -4.95 -0.55 -10.33
C GLY A 94 -5.52 -0.97 -11.68
N ILE A 95 -4.90 -1.98 -12.30
CA ILE A 95 -5.42 -2.61 -13.53
C ILE A 95 -6.36 -3.74 -13.13
N LEU A 96 -7.62 -3.66 -13.58
CA LEU A 96 -8.57 -4.75 -13.43
C LEU A 96 -8.42 -5.73 -14.60
N CYS A 97 -7.88 -6.92 -14.34
CA CYS A 97 -7.81 -7.99 -15.34
C CYS A 97 -8.97 -8.99 -15.09
N PRO A 98 -10.04 -8.99 -15.91
CA PRO A 98 -11.13 -9.94 -15.75
C PRO A 98 -10.67 -11.37 -16.11
N VAL A 99 -10.65 -12.26 -15.12
CA VAL A 99 -10.37 -13.69 -15.33
C VAL A 99 -11.67 -14.43 -15.58
N GLN A 100 -11.83 -15.00 -16.77
CA GLN A 100 -12.99 -15.83 -17.10
C GLN A 100 -12.93 -17.14 -16.30
N LYS A 101 -13.95 -17.40 -15.48
CA LYS A 101 -14.12 -18.72 -14.87
C LYS A 101 -14.38 -19.73 -15.99
N LYS A 102 -13.67 -20.86 -15.95
CA LYS A 102 -13.95 -21.97 -16.85
C LYS A 102 -15.35 -22.50 -16.54
N GLU A 103 -16.24 -22.54 -17.53
CA GLU A 103 -17.52 -23.23 -17.36
C GLU A 103 -17.23 -24.72 -17.19
N MET A 104 -17.76 -25.30 -16.11
CA MET A 104 -17.73 -26.75 -15.90
C MET A 104 -18.88 -27.36 -16.71
N PRO A 105 -18.64 -28.41 -17.51
CA PRO A 105 -19.70 -29.18 -18.15
C PRO A 105 -20.53 -29.99 -17.15
#